data_AF-A0A7K0CVR2-F1
#
_entry.id   AF-A0A7K0CVR2-F1
#
_cell.length_a   1.000
_cell.length_b   1.000
_cell.length_c   1.000
_cell.angle_alpha   90.00
_cell.angle_beta   90.00
_cell.angle_gamma   90.00
#
_symmetry.space_group_name_H-M   'P 1'
#
loop_
_entity.id
_entity.type
_entity.pdbx_description
1 polymer ?
#
loop_
_entity_poly.entity_id
_entity_poly.type
_entity_poly.pdbx_seq_one_letter_code
_entity_poly.pdbx_strand_id
1 'polypeptide(L)'
;MSDEIDLSVTLEQYLQVFRQPGLRREELQSLRESVGHFLDIASPPEGQELLRGAIAPDSLSLALQLERALDHALAERDAAEREHQRRVDIRARMIAAMDALDEFMRDMPGLAKKEIAVGTLVLDEGFELLEGGLVRITEAQEAASDLAPGALEDRRAELEDRMSAAVAARAELMLSSIAALREALGYSADGTGMPWVIAELAADGLDVAEPFAGTAAILPDCPLKELLTQIIADAALAQAFPNSHSTEGG
;
A
#
# COMPACT_ATOMS: atom_id res chain seq x y z
N MET A 1 57.08 20.83 20.51
CA MET A 1 56.11 20.15 19.63
C MET A 1 54.75 20.46 20.19
N SER A 2 54.20 21.61 19.78
CA SER A 2 52.82 21.93 20.04
C SER A 2 52.08 21.46 18.80
N ASP A 3 51.28 20.40 18.93
CA ASP A 3 50.28 20.05 17.92
C ASP A 3 49.31 21.24 17.88
N GLU A 4 49.55 22.13 16.92
CA GLU A 4 48.61 23.16 16.54
C GLU A 4 47.47 22.40 15.88
N ILE A 5 46.43 22.09 16.66
CA ILE A 5 45.19 21.52 16.14
C ILE A 5 44.75 22.46 15.02
N ASP A 6 44.73 21.97 13.78
CA ASP A 6 44.34 22.75 12.62
C ASP A 6 42.82 22.97 12.70
N LEU A 7 42.41 24.09 13.31
CA LEU A 7 41.02 24.42 13.63
C LEU A 7 40.20 24.82 12.38
N SER A 8 40.74 24.68 11.17
CA SER A 8 40.00 24.87 9.91
C SER A 8 39.29 23.59 9.45
N VAL A 9 38.60 22.90 10.37
CA VAL A 9 37.77 21.76 9.98
C VAL A 9 36.58 22.28 9.20
N THR A 10 36.47 21.88 7.94
CA THR A 10 35.33 22.28 7.09
C THR A 10 34.09 21.48 7.47
N LEU A 11 32.90 22.07 7.32
CA LEU A 11 31.61 21.41 7.55
C LEU A 11 31.54 20.02 6.87
N GLU A 12 32.08 19.91 5.66
CA GLU A 12 32.10 18.67 4.88
C GLU A 12 32.93 17.55 5.53
N GLN A 13 34.03 17.89 6.23
CA GLN A 13 34.84 16.92 6.95
C GLN A 13 34.09 16.33 8.15
N TYR A 14 33.31 17.14 8.88
CA TYR A 14 32.43 16.64 9.93
C TYR A 14 31.32 15.75 9.36
N LEU A 15 30.69 16.16 8.25
CA LEU A 15 29.68 15.36 7.57
C LEU A 15 30.22 14.00 7.11
N GLN A 16 31.45 13.96 6.58
CA GLN A 16 32.08 12.70 6.16
C GLN A 16 32.28 11.73 7.34
N VAL A 17 32.56 12.24 8.54
CA VAL A 17 32.66 11.42 9.75
C VAL A 17 31.28 10.94 10.20
N PHE A 18 30.28 11.82 10.24
CA PHE A 18 28.93 11.46 10.73
C PHE A 18 28.13 10.56 9.78
N ARG A 19 28.48 10.56 8.50
CA ARG A 19 27.93 9.63 7.50
C ARG A 19 28.49 8.20 7.62
N GLN A 20 29.44 7.93 8.51
CA GLN A 20 30.02 6.59 8.66
C GLN A 20 28.97 5.58 9.17
N PRO A 21 28.83 4.41 8.51
CA PRO A 21 27.79 3.43 8.83
C PRO A 21 27.94 2.77 10.22
N GLY A 22 29.11 2.92 10.87
CA GLY A 22 29.35 2.42 12.22
C GLY A 22 28.76 3.28 13.34
N LEU A 23 28.41 4.54 13.07
CA LEU A 23 27.81 5.44 14.06
C LEU A 23 26.31 5.22 14.14
N ARG A 24 25.77 5.04 15.34
CA ARG A 24 24.33 4.89 15.56
C ARG A 24 23.63 6.25 15.62
N ARG A 25 22.33 6.25 15.33
CA ARG A 25 21.50 7.46 15.41
C ARG A 25 21.51 8.04 16.83
N GLU A 26 21.39 7.17 17.83
CA GLU A 26 21.40 7.60 19.24
C GLU A 26 22.73 8.25 19.65
N GLU A 27 23.85 7.79 19.08
CA GLU A 27 25.18 8.33 19.34
C GLU A 27 25.34 9.74 18.74
N LEU A 28 24.87 9.95 17.50
CA LEU A 28 24.85 11.27 16.87
C LEU A 28 23.91 12.24 17.61
N GLN A 29 22.75 11.75 18.05
CA GLN A 29 21.80 12.56 18.82
C GLN A 29 22.38 12.95 20.20
N SER A 30 23.01 12.00 20.91
CA SER A 30 23.66 12.28 22.19
C SER A 30 24.82 13.27 22.05
N LEU A 31 25.59 13.17 20.96
CA LEU A 31 26.63 14.14 20.65
C LEU A 31 26.04 15.53 20.36
N ARG A 32 24.93 15.60 19.62
CA ARG A 32 24.22 16.86 19.34
C ARG A 32 23.68 17.52 20.62
N GLU A 33 23.07 16.74 21.51
CA GLU A 33 22.61 17.20 22.82
C GLU A 33 23.78 17.71 23.70
N SER A 34 24.92 17.02 23.67
CA SER A 34 26.13 17.43 24.40
C SER A 34 26.72 18.74 23.87
N VAL A 35 26.75 18.91 22.54
CA VAL A 35 27.20 20.15 21.89
C VAL A 35 26.23 21.30 22.17
N GLY A 36 24.92 21.04 22.12
CA GLY A 36 23.90 22.03 22.49
C GLY A 36 24.05 22.50 23.95
N HIS A 37 24.23 21.57 24.90
CA HIS A 37 24.48 21.92 26.29
C HIS A 37 25.77 22.74 26.49
N PHE A 38 26.83 22.45 25.72
CA PHE A 38 28.03 23.28 25.71
C PHE A 38 27.75 24.69 25.18
N LEU A 39 26.98 24.82 24.10
CA LEU A 39 26.59 26.11 23.52
C LEU A 39 25.70 26.93 24.47
N ASP A 40 24.78 26.27 25.18
CA ASP A 40 23.92 26.89 26.20
C ASP A 40 24.74 27.46 27.38
N ILE A 41 25.79 26.74 27.81
CA ILE A 41 26.75 27.24 28.82
C ILE A 41 27.60 28.37 28.26
N ALA A 42 28.00 28.28 26.99
CA ALA A 42 28.88 29.24 26.35
C ALA A 42 28.21 30.57 26.00
N SER A 43 26.91 30.55 25.75
CA SER A 43 26.08 31.71 25.42
C SER A 43 24.87 31.78 26.36
N PRO A 44 25.07 32.13 27.65
CA PRO A 44 23.97 32.14 28.61
C PRO A 44 22.91 33.19 28.24
N PRO A 45 21.62 32.95 28.59
CA PRO A 45 20.53 33.88 28.33
C PRO A 45 20.75 35.24 29.05
N GLU A 46 20.13 36.29 28.51
CA GLU A 46 20.25 37.66 29.05
C GLU A 46 19.96 37.70 30.55
N GLY A 47 20.95 38.11 31.36
CA GLY A 47 20.84 38.20 32.83
C GLY A 47 21.75 37.26 33.62
N GLN A 48 22.46 36.32 32.99
CA GLN A 48 23.48 35.46 33.64
C GLN A 48 24.89 35.79 33.12
N GLU A 49 25.52 36.82 33.67
CA GLU A 49 26.77 37.41 33.15
C GLU A 49 28.07 36.69 33.55
N LEU A 50 28.02 35.63 34.36
CA LEU A 50 29.22 35.08 35.03
C LEU A 50 30.24 34.37 34.13
N LEU A 51 29.93 34.08 32.86
CA LEU A 51 30.81 33.33 31.95
C LEU A 51 31.08 34.02 30.59
N ARG A 52 30.56 35.25 30.38
CA ARG A 52 30.83 36.02 29.14
C ARG A 52 32.33 36.30 29.02
N GLY A 53 33.03 35.56 28.16
CA GLY A 53 34.45 35.71 27.86
C GLY A 53 35.38 34.60 28.34
N ALA A 54 34.87 33.53 28.97
CA ALA A 54 35.69 32.40 29.43
C ALA A 54 36.02 31.38 28.33
N ILE A 55 35.32 31.43 27.19
CA ILE A 55 35.45 30.49 26.08
C ILE A 55 36.03 31.21 24.87
N ALA A 56 37.04 30.59 24.25
CA ALA A 56 37.68 31.13 23.06
C ALA A 56 36.67 31.21 21.89
N PRO A 57 36.66 32.32 21.11
CA PRO A 57 35.78 32.47 19.95
C PRO A 57 35.88 31.30 18.94
N ASP A 58 37.07 30.72 18.80
CA ASP A 58 37.32 29.59 17.91
C ASP A 58 36.61 28.31 18.39
N SER A 59 36.58 28.06 19.71
CA SER A 59 35.85 26.94 20.30
C SER A 59 34.34 27.06 20.10
N LEU A 60 33.81 28.28 20.18
CA LEU A 60 32.39 28.55 19.92
C LEU A 60 32.05 28.34 18.43
N SER A 61 32.91 28.83 17.53
CA SER A 61 32.76 28.65 16.09
C SER A 61 32.73 27.16 15.70
N LEU A 62 33.66 26.36 16.26
CA LEU A 62 33.71 24.92 16.01
C LEU A 62 32.49 24.20 16.56
N ALA A 63 32.03 24.54 17.76
CA ALA A 63 30.82 23.94 18.33
C ALA A 63 29.57 24.22 17.47
N LEU A 64 29.43 25.45 16.95
CA LEU A 64 28.33 25.79 16.02
C LEU A 64 28.43 25.06 14.67
N GLN A 65 29.64 24.88 14.13
CA GLN A 65 29.84 24.09 12.91
C GLN A 65 29.54 22.61 13.13
N LEU A 66 29.93 22.08 14.29
CA LEU A 66 29.67 20.71 14.70
C LEU A 66 28.17 20.46 14.89
N GLU A 67 27.46 21.37 15.55
CA GLU A 67 26.00 21.33 15.72
C GLU A 67 25.29 21.27 14.35
N ARG A 68 25.66 22.16 13.42
CA ARG A 68 25.09 22.18 12.06
C ARG A 68 25.37 20.90 11.28
N ALA A 69 26.59 20.36 11.40
CA ALA A 69 26.94 19.10 10.75
C ALA A 69 26.13 17.93 11.33
N LEU A 70 25.91 17.90 12.64
CA LEU A 70 25.11 16.88 13.32
C LEU A 70 23.64 16.97 12.94
N ASP A 71 23.06 18.17 12.92
CA ASP A 71 21.67 18.38 12.50
C ASP A 71 21.45 17.94 11.05
N HIS A 72 22.39 18.25 10.15
CA HIS A 72 22.33 17.83 8.76
C HIS A 72 22.47 16.30 8.61
N ALA A 73 23.44 15.68 9.28
CA ALA A 73 23.63 14.23 9.23
C ALA A 73 22.43 13.46 9.82
N LEU A 74 21.82 13.96 10.89
CA LEU A 74 20.59 13.40 11.46
C LEU A 74 19.40 13.55 10.50
N ALA A 75 19.25 14.70 9.86
CA ALA A 75 18.20 14.92 8.87
C ALA A 75 18.35 14.02 7.63
N GLU A 76 19.57 13.86 7.11
CA GLU A 76 19.88 12.93 6.02
C GLU A 76 19.53 11.49 6.42
N ARG A 77 19.89 11.08 7.63
CA ARG A 77 19.61 9.74 8.14
C ARG A 77 18.11 9.50 8.33
N ASP A 78 17.40 10.43 8.94
CA ASP A 78 15.95 10.33 9.13
C ASP A 78 15.20 10.35 7.79
N ALA A 79 15.73 11.04 6.77
CA ALA A 79 15.22 10.96 5.40
C ALA A 79 15.48 9.59 4.75
N ALA A 80 16.69 9.06 4.88
CA ALA A 80 17.05 7.74 4.37
C ALA A 80 16.24 6.62 5.04
N GLU A 81 15.97 6.72 6.34
CA GLU A 81 15.16 5.76 7.10
C GLU A 81 13.68 5.83 6.66
N ARG A 82 13.11 7.05 6.54
CA ARG A 82 11.75 7.22 6.01
C ARG A 82 11.62 6.63 4.60
N GLU A 83 12.62 6.87 3.76
CA GLU A 83 12.65 6.33 2.40
C GLU A 83 12.83 4.80 2.38
N HIS A 84 13.63 4.23 3.28
CA HIS A 84 13.73 2.79 3.45
C HIS A 84 12.39 2.19 3.88
N GLN A 85 11.76 2.75 4.92
CA GLN A 85 10.47 2.30 5.43
C GLN A 85 9.39 2.40 4.35
N ARG A 86 9.41 3.45 3.56
CA ARG A 86 8.50 3.66 2.43
C ARG A 86 8.66 2.58 1.36
N ARG A 87 9.89 2.23 0.98
CA ARG A 87 10.16 1.12 0.05
C ARG A 87 9.73 -0.24 0.60
N VAL A 88 9.90 -0.47 1.91
CA VAL A 88 9.41 -1.69 2.56
C VAL A 88 7.89 -1.75 2.52
N ASP A 89 7.19 -0.64 2.78
CA ASP A 89 5.73 -0.57 2.72
C ASP A 89 5.22 -0.81 1.29
N ILE A 90 5.81 -0.17 0.28
CA ILE A 90 5.49 -0.40 -1.14
C ILE A 90 5.63 -1.87 -1.51
N ARG A 91 6.72 -2.52 -1.09
CA ARG A 91 6.93 -3.96 -1.34
C ARG A 91 5.86 -4.80 -0.66
N ALA A 92 5.57 -4.56 0.62
CA ALA A 92 4.57 -5.32 1.37
C ALA A 92 3.18 -5.18 0.74
N ARG A 93 2.84 -3.98 0.27
CA ARG A 93 1.60 -3.67 -0.43
C ARG A 93 1.48 -4.37 -1.78
N MET A 94 2.56 -4.39 -2.57
CA MET A 94 2.57 -5.13 -3.82
C MET A 94 2.39 -6.64 -3.61
N ILE A 95 3.04 -7.20 -2.59
CA ILE A 95 2.85 -8.60 -2.19
C ILE A 95 1.38 -8.84 -1.82
N ALA A 96 0.78 -8.00 -0.99
CA ALA A 96 -0.63 -8.12 -0.61
C ALA A 96 -1.58 -8.04 -1.82
N ALA A 97 -1.29 -7.17 -2.79
CA ALA A 97 -2.07 -7.07 -4.02
C ALA A 97 -1.99 -8.37 -4.86
N MET A 98 -0.79 -8.94 -4.98
CA MET A 98 -0.59 -10.20 -5.71
C MET A 98 -1.21 -11.39 -4.98
N ASP A 99 -1.12 -11.45 -3.65
CA ASP A 99 -1.74 -12.49 -2.83
C ASP A 99 -3.27 -12.47 -2.96
N ALA A 100 -3.88 -11.28 -2.95
CA ALA A 100 -5.32 -11.13 -3.17
C ALA A 100 -5.77 -11.66 -4.54
N LEU A 101 -4.95 -11.45 -5.58
CA LEU A 101 -5.24 -12.00 -6.91
C LEU A 101 -5.03 -13.51 -6.99
N ASP A 102 -3.98 -14.03 -6.38
CA ASP A 102 -3.72 -15.47 -6.36
C ASP A 102 -4.80 -16.22 -5.58
N GLU A 103 -5.26 -15.67 -4.45
CA GLU A 103 -6.38 -16.20 -3.67
C GLU A 103 -7.68 -16.21 -4.50
N PHE A 104 -8.00 -15.09 -5.17
CA PHE A 104 -9.14 -15.05 -6.09
C PHE A 104 -9.05 -16.14 -7.17
N MET A 105 -7.89 -16.24 -7.84
CA MET A 105 -7.69 -17.20 -8.93
C MET A 105 -7.73 -18.66 -8.46
N ARG A 106 -7.36 -18.91 -7.21
CA ARG A 106 -7.41 -20.24 -6.58
C ARG A 106 -8.83 -20.64 -6.20
N ASP A 107 -9.62 -19.72 -5.65
CA ASP A 107 -10.93 -20.04 -5.06
C ASP A 107 -12.08 -19.96 -6.07
N MET A 108 -11.98 -19.03 -7.03
CA MET A 108 -13.02 -18.80 -8.03
C MET A 108 -13.40 -20.06 -8.85
N PRO A 109 -12.47 -20.94 -9.29
CA PRO A 109 -12.84 -22.17 -9.98
C PRO A 109 -13.70 -23.12 -9.13
N GLY A 110 -13.44 -23.17 -7.82
CA GLY A 110 -14.21 -23.98 -6.88
C GLY A 110 -15.64 -23.46 -6.71
N LEU A 111 -15.82 -22.14 -6.60
CA LEU A 111 -17.13 -21.50 -6.54
C LEU A 111 -17.89 -21.65 -7.85
N ALA A 112 -17.24 -21.40 -8.99
CA ALA A 112 -17.84 -21.56 -10.31
C ALA A 112 -18.33 -23.01 -10.54
N LYS A 113 -17.55 -24.01 -10.12
CA LYS A 113 -17.97 -25.41 -10.21
C LYS A 113 -19.21 -25.71 -9.37
N LYS A 114 -19.32 -25.15 -8.15
CA LYS A 114 -20.52 -25.31 -7.30
C LYS A 114 -21.74 -24.64 -7.93
N GLU A 115 -21.60 -23.42 -8.42
CA GLU A 115 -22.66 -22.66 -9.10
C GLU A 115 -23.17 -23.43 -10.34
N ILE A 116 -22.25 -23.90 -11.19
CA ILE A 116 -22.60 -24.72 -12.37
C ILE A 116 -23.31 -26.03 -11.97
N ALA A 117 -22.84 -26.71 -10.91
CA ALA A 117 -23.45 -27.96 -10.48
C ALA A 117 -24.89 -27.75 -9.96
N VAL A 118 -25.14 -26.67 -9.23
CA VAL A 118 -26.50 -26.32 -8.78
C VAL A 118 -27.37 -25.90 -9.96
N GLY A 119 -26.86 -25.03 -10.85
CA GLY A 119 -27.60 -24.62 -12.05
C GLY A 119 -27.94 -25.78 -12.98
N THR A 120 -27.02 -26.73 -13.16
CA THR A 120 -27.29 -27.95 -13.94
C THR A 120 -28.39 -28.79 -13.29
N LEU A 121 -28.37 -28.94 -11.96
CA LEU A 121 -29.42 -29.65 -11.24
C LEU A 121 -30.80 -28.99 -11.39
N VAL A 122 -30.86 -27.65 -11.31
CA VAL A 122 -32.09 -26.87 -11.53
C VAL A 122 -32.68 -27.16 -12.91
N LEU A 123 -31.84 -27.12 -13.94
CA LEU A 123 -32.25 -27.34 -15.33
C LEU A 123 -32.63 -28.80 -15.60
N ASP A 124 -31.87 -29.75 -15.06
CA ASP A 124 -32.14 -31.20 -15.20
C ASP A 124 -33.47 -31.59 -14.53
N GLU A 125 -33.85 -30.91 -13.45
CA GLU A 125 -35.15 -31.09 -12.78
C GLU A 125 -36.31 -30.36 -13.47
N GLY A 126 -36.04 -29.61 -14.54
CA GLY A 126 -37.04 -28.95 -15.38
C GLY A 126 -37.52 -27.59 -14.87
N PHE A 127 -36.82 -27.02 -13.88
CA PHE A 127 -37.06 -25.65 -13.42
C PHE A 127 -36.38 -24.65 -14.36
N GLU A 128 -36.86 -23.41 -14.33
CA GLU A 128 -36.20 -22.31 -15.02
C GLU A 128 -35.30 -21.54 -14.06
N LEU A 129 -34.07 -21.28 -14.51
CA LEU A 129 -33.08 -20.48 -13.78
C LEU A 129 -33.09 -19.05 -14.31
N LEU A 130 -33.30 -18.09 -13.42
CA LEU A 130 -33.25 -16.66 -13.74
C LEU A 130 -31.94 -16.03 -13.24
N GLU A 131 -31.69 -14.80 -13.66
CA GLU A 131 -30.56 -14.01 -13.20
C GLU A 131 -30.59 -13.82 -11.67
N GLY A 132 -29.42 -13.78 -11.05
CA GLY A 132 -29.29 -13.65 -9.59
C GLY A 132 -29.54 -14.95 -8.79
N GLY A 133 -29.84 -16.06 -9.46
CA GLY A 133 -30.01 -17.37 -8.81
C GLY A 133 -31.44 -17.70 -8.41
N LEU A 134 -32.42 -16.94 -8.89
CA LEU A 134 -33.84 -17.23 -8.69
C LEU A 134 -34.27 -18.46 -9.51
N VAL A 135 -35.14 -19.28 -8.94
CA VAL A 135 -35.62 -20.52 -9.56
C VAL A 135 -37.13 -20.48 -9.68
N ARG A 136 -37.64 -20.69 -10.90
CA ARG A 136 -39.07 -20.64 -11.23
C ARG A 136 -39.57 -22.01 -11.67
N ILE A 137 -40.79 -22.34 -11.24
CA ILE A 137 -41.52 -23.52 -11.74
C ILE A 137 -41.94 -23.25 -13.18
N THR A 138 -41.78 -24.25 -14.06
CA THR A 138 -42.22 -24.14 -15.45
C THR A 138 -43.66 -24.60 -15.65
N GLU A 139 -44.33 -24.11 -16.70
CA GLU A 139 -45.70 -24.53 -17.06
C GLU A 139 -45.78 -26.05 -17.29
N ALA A 140 -44.71 -26.67 -17.81
CA ALA A 140 -44.63 -28.11 -18.00
C ALA A 140 -44.61 -28.88 -16.67
N GLN A 141 -43.92 -28.35 -15.65
CA GLN A 141 -43.92 -28.93 -14.30
C GLN A 141 -45.27 -28.75 -13.61
N GLU A 142 -45.92 -27.58 -13.74
CA GLU A 142 -47.26 -27.37 -13.19
C GLU A 142 -48.28 -28.34 -13.81
N ALA A 143 -48.21 -28.55 -15.13
CA ALA A 143 -49.12 -29.45 -15.85
C ALA A 143 -48.86 -30.94 -15.58
N ALA A 144 -47.63 -31.32 -15.24
CA ALA A 144 -47.22 -32.71 -14.99
C ALA A 144 -47.21 -33.10 -13.50
N SER A 145 -47.49 -32.16 -12.59
CA SER A 145 -47.33 -32.38 -11.15
C SER A 145 -48.42 -33.29 -10.57
N ASP A 146 -48.15 -34.60 -10.55
CA ASP A 146 -48.85 -35.59 -9.69
C ASP A 146 -48.33 -35.57 -8.23
N LEU A 147 -47.42 -34.64 -7.91
CA LEU A 147 -46.81 -34.49 -6.59
C LEU A 147 -47.82 -34.04 -5.53
N ALA A 148 -47.53 -34.37 -4.27
CA ALA A 148 -48.29 -33.88 -3.13
C ALA A 148 -48.38 -32.33 -3.15
N PRO A 149 -49.50 -31.73 -2.71
CA PRO A 149 -49.65 -30.28 -2.66
C PRO A 149 -48.48 -29.64 -1.91
N GLY A 150 -47.75 -28.73 -2.56
CA GLY A 150 -46.61 -28.00 -1.98
C GLY A 150 -45.23 -28.62 -2.21
N ALA A 151 -45.10 -29.91 -2.55
CA ALA A 151 -43.79 -30.55 -2.69
C ALA A 151 -42.92 -29.97 -3.83
N LEU A 152 -43.55 -29.53 -4.92
CA LEU A 152 -42.87 -28.88 -6.03
C LEU A 152 -42.34 -27.49 -5.64
N GLU A 153 -43.11 -26.75 -4.84
CA GLU A 153 -42.74 -25.43 -4.35
C GLU A 153 -41.62 -25.53 -3.29
N ASP A 154 -41.69 -26.51 -2.39
CA ASP A 154 -40.63 -26.80 -1.43
C ASP A 154 -39.31 -27.12 -2.14
N ARG A 155 -39.36 -27.93 -3.21
CA ARG A 155 -38.18 -28.26 -4.01
C ARG A 155 -37.62 -27.05 -4.75
N ARG A 156 -38.50 -26.23 -5.35
CA ARG A 156 -38.11 -24.97 -6.00
C ARG A 156 -37.37 -24.06 -5.00
N ALA A 157 -37.93 -23.87 -3.81
CA ALA A 157 -37.35 -23.03 -2.76
C ALA A 157 -35.98 -23.55 -2.31
N GLU A 158 -35.81 -24.86 -2.09
CA GLU A 158 -34.51 -25.45 -1.75
C GLU A 158 -33.44 -25.18 -2.82
N LEU A 159 -33.81 -25.33 -4.10
CA LEU A 159 -32.91 -25.08 -5.22
C LEU A 159 -32.57 -23.59 -5.37
N GLU A 160 -33.55 -22.71 -5.18
CA GLU A 160 -33.35 -21.26 -5.16
C GLU A 160 -32.39 -20.84 -4.06
N ASP A 161 -32.56 -21.35 -2.83
CA ASP A 161 -31.67 -21.05 -1.72
C ASP A 161 -30.22 -21.46 -2.03
N ARG A 162 -30.04 -22.68 -2.57
CA ARG A 162 -28.72 -23.19 -2.94
C ARG A 162 -28.07 -22.39 -4.06
N MET A 163 -28.85 -21.98 -5.06
CA MET A 163 -28.34 -21.22 -6.20
C MET A 163 -28.02 -19.77 -5.79
N SER A 164 -28.93 -19.12 -5.06
CA SER A 164 -28.73 -17.78 -4.50
C SER A 164 -27.50 -17.74 -3.59
N ALA A 165 -27.29 -18.75 -2.75
CA ALA A 165 -26.09 -18.86 -1.92
C ALA A 165 -24.81 -19.02 -2.76
N ALA A 166 -24.84 -19.78 -3.85
CA ALA A 166 -23.69 -19.95 -4.74
C ALA A 166 -23.32 -18.63 -5.46
N VAL A 167 -24.33 -17.91 -5.97
CA VAL A 167 -24.15 -16.59 -6.60
C VAL A 167 -23.62 -15.57 -5.59
N ALA A 168 -24.17 -15.56 -4.37
CA ALA A 168 -23.73 -14.67 -3.30
C ALA A 168 -22.27 -14.91 -2.92
N ALA A 169 -21.84 -16.17 -2.77
CA ALA A 169 -20.46 -16.52 -2.44
C ALA A 169 -19.47 -16.05 -3.54
N ARG A 170 -19.85 -16.18 -4.82
CA ARG A 170 -19.05 -15.65 -5.93
C ARG A 170 -18.95 -14.12 -5.89
N ALA A 171 -20.06 -13.44 -5.64
CA ALA A 171 -20.09 -11.99 -5.54
C ALA A 171 -19.24 -11.48 -4.37
N GLU A 172 -19.31 -12.15 -3.22
CA GLU A 172 -18.53 -11.84 -2.02
C GLU A 172 -17.02 -11.99 -2.26
N LEU A 173 -16.58 -13.11 -2.86
CA LEU A 173 -15.17 -13.31 -3.22
C LEU A 173 -14.68 -12.19 -4.14
N MET A 174 -15.48 -11.83 -5.14
CA MET A 174 -15.12 -10.78 -6.10
C MET A 174 -15.02 -9.40 -5.45
N LEU A 175 -16.02 -9.02 -4.63
CA LEU A 175 -16.02 -7.72 -3.94
C LEU A 175 -14.92 -7.61 -2.89
N SER A 176 -14.65 -8.68 -2.13
CA SER A 176 -13.56 -8.72 -1.15
C SER A 176 -12.19 -8.62 -1.83
N SER A 177 -12.00 -9.31 -2.95
CA SER A 177 -10.75 -9.23 -3.73
C SER A 177 -10.52 -7.82 -4.30
N ILE A 178 -11.58 -7.17 -4.81
CA ILE A 178 -11.55 -5.78 -5.28
C ILE A 178 -11.17 -4.83 -4.13
N ALA A 179 -11.77 -5.01 -2.96
CA ALA A 179 -11.47 -4.19 -1.79
C ALA A 179 -10.02 -4.35 -1.34
N ALA A 180 -9.54 -5.59 -1.24
CA ALA A 180 -8.16 -5.90 -0.88
C ALA A 180 -7.15 -5.29 -1.85
N LEU A 181 -7.40 -5.39 -3.16
CA LEU A 181 -6.56 -4.77 -4.19
C LEU A 181 -6.52 -3.25 -4.06
N ARG A 182 -7.68 -2.62 -3.88
CA ARG A 182 -7.78 -1.17 -3.72
C ARG A 182 -7.02 -0.68 -2.49
N GLU A 183 -7.18 -1.37 -1.36
CA GLU A 183 -6.49 -1.05 -0.12
C GLU A 183 -4.97 -1.23 -0.26
N ALA A 184 -4.54 -2.37 -0.81
CA ALA A 184 -3.13 -2.69 -1.00
C ALA A 184 -2.44 -1.62 -1.87
N LEU A 185 -3.01 -1.29 -3.03
CA LEU A 185 -2.47 -0.31 -3.97
C LEU A 185 -2.67 1.15 -3.52
N GLY A 186 -3.45 1.38 -2.47
CA GLY A 186 -3.66 2.72 -1.90
C GLY A 186 -4.59 3.60 -2.74
N TYR A 187 -5.64 3.01 -3.31
CA TYR A 187 -6.75 3.78 -3.88
C TYR A 187 -7.46 4.58 -2.79
N SER A 188 -7.89 5.78 -3.12
CA SER A 188 -8.73 6.59 -2.23
C SER A 188 -10.13 5.95 -2.08
N ALA A 189 -10.83 6.29 -1.00
CA ALA A 189 -12.17 5.75 -0.73
C ALA A 189 -13.21 6.15 -1.81
N ASP A 190 -13.05 7.32 -2.42
CA ASP A 190 -13.85 7.81 -3.54
C ASP A 190 -13.34 7.31 -4.91
N GLY A 191 -12.22 6.59 -4.95
CA GLY A 191 -11.64 6.02 -6.16
C GLY A 191 -11.11 7.06 -7.15
N THR A 192 -10.83 8.28 -6.66
CA THR A 192 -10.31 9.38 -7.48
C THR A 192 -8.80 9.52 -7.32
N GLY A 193 -8.14 9.90 -8.40
CA GLY A 193 -6.68 10.09 -8.42
C GLY A 193 -5.88 8.80 -8.61
N MET A 194 -4.57 8.98 -8.78
CA MET A 194 -3.61 7.89 -8.98
C MET A 194 -3.35 7.18 -7.66
N PRO A 195 -3.41 5.83 -7.59
CA PRO A 195 -3.01 5.09 -6.41
C PRO A 195 -1.54 5.35 -6.12
N TRP A 196 -1.23 5.74 -4.89
CA TRP A 196 0.11 6.23 -4.57
C TRP A 196 1.19 5.15 -4.76
N VAL A 197 0.86 3.87 -4.51
CA VAL A 197 1.82 2.77 -4.73
C VAL A 197 2.21 2.65 -6.20
N ILE A 198 1.23 2.83 -7.11
CA ILE A 198 1.47 2.82 -8.56
C ILE A 198 2.31 4.02 -8.98
N ALA A 199 1.99 5.21 -8.47
CA ALA A 199 2.75 6.43 -8.76
C ALA A 199 4.23 6.30 -8.35
N GLU A 200 4.49 5.77 -7.16
CA GLU A 200 5.85 5.60 -6.65
C GLU A 200 6.66 4.58 -7.44
N LEU A 201 6.06 3.42 -7.74
CA LEU A 201 6.74 2.40 -8.54
C LEU A 201 7.03 2.89 -9.95
N ALA A 202 6.13 3.67 -10.55
CA ALA A 202 6.34 4.29 -11.84
C ALA A 202 7.47 5.34 -11.82
N ALA A 203 7.59 6.12 -10.73
CA ALA A 203 8.69 7.07 -10.55
C ALA A 203 10.06 6.36 -10.48
N ASP A 204 10.10 5.14 -9.93
CA ASP A 204 11.28 4.27 -9.91
C ASP A 204 11.50 3.50 -11.24
N GLY A 205 10.64 3.71 -12.24
CA GLY A 205 10.73 3.08 -13.56
C GLY A 205 10.35 1.59 -13.57
N LEU A 206 9.64 1.12 -12.55
CA LEU A 206 9.15 -0.26 -12.47
C LEU A 206 7.84 -0.41 -13.24
N ASP A 207 7.74 -1.49 -14.03
CA ASP A 207 6.51 -1.81 -14.74
C ASP A 207 5.51 -2.52 -13.81
N VAL A 208 4.54 -1.75 -13.35
CA VAL A 208 3.46 -2.24 -12.47
C VAL A 208 2.34 -2.90 -13.27
N ALA A 209 2.26 -2.70 -14.59
CA ALA A 209 1.12 -3.20 -15.39
C ALA A 209 1.22 -4.71 -15.69
N GLU A 210 2.44 -5.22 -15.91
CA GLU A 210 2.69 -6.61 -16.33
C GLU A 210 1.99 -7.65 -15.43
N PRO A 211 2.08 -7.60 -14.09
CA PRO A 211 1.48 -8.62 -13.23
C PRO A 211 -0.05 -8.70 -13.32
N PHE A 212 -0.71 -7.57 -13.61
CA PHE A 212 -2.17 -7.49 -13.70
C PHE A 212 -2.68 -7.84 -15.10
N ALA A 213 -1.90 -7.55 -16.14
CA ALA A 213 -2.28 -7.77 -17.53
C ALA A 213 -2.58 -9.24 -17.84
N GLY A 214 -1.77 -10.16 -17.31
CA GLY A 214 -1.97 -11.61 -17.51
C GLY A 214 -3.33 -12.08 -16.99
N THR A 215 -3.69 -11.66 -15.78
CA THR A 215 -4.97 -12.02 -15.15
C THR A 215 -6.14 -11.33 -15.83
N ALA A 216 -6.02 -10.04 -16.16
CA ALA A 216 -7.08 -9.30 -16.86
C ALA A 216 -7.46 -9.92 -18.21
N ALA A 217 -6.49 -10.49 -18.93
CA ALA A 217 -6.69 -11.09 -20.24
C ALA A 217 -7.52 -12.39 -20.21
N ILE A 218 -7.48 -13.14 -19.11
CA ILE A 218 -8.18 -14.43 -18.98
C ILE A 218 -9.52 -14.33 -18.26
N LEU A 219 -9.79 -13.21 -17.58
CA LEU A 219 -11.06 -13.01 -16.89
C LEU A 219 -12.21 -12.73 -17.87
N PRO A 220 -13.42 -13.25 -17.58
CA PRO A 220 -14.63 -12.82 -18.27
C PRO A 220 -14.93 -11.35 -17.93
N ASP A 221 -15.86 -10.74 -18.65
CA ASP A 221 -16.31 -9.38 -18.33
C ASP A 221 -16.97 -9.36 -16.95
N CYS A 222 -16.27 -8.76 -15.98
CA CYS A 222 -16.67 -8.70 -14.59
C CYS A 222 -16.02 -7.48 -13.89
N PRO A 223 -16.56 -7.05 -12.73
CA PRO A 223 -16.01 -5.93 -11.97
C PRO A 223 -14.52 -6.05 -11.62
N LEU A 224 -14.02 -7.27 -11.39
CA LEU A 224 -12.59 -7.46 -11.13
C LEU A 224 -11.74 -7.17 -12.37
N LYS A 225 -12.17 -7.60 -13.56
CA LYS A 225 -11.49 -7.30 -14.81
C LYS A 225 -11.48 -5.79 -15.10
N GLU A 226 -12.57 -5.10 -14.80
CA GLU A 226 -12.64 -3.64 -14.89
C GLU A 226 -11.60 -2.97 -13.99
N LEU A 227 -11.50 -3.40 -12.73
CA LEU A 227 -10.47 -2.90 -11.81
C LEU A 227 -9.05 -3.20 -12.32
N LEU A 228 -8.78 -4.41 -12.80
CA LEU A 228 -7.45 -4.74 -13.33
C LEU A 228 -7.09 -3.90 -14.55
N THR A 229 -8.07 -3.65 -15.42
CA THR A 229 -7.91 -2.76 -16.58
C THR A 229 -7.64 -1.33 -16.13
N GLN A 230 -8.32 -0.86 -15.08
CA GLN A 230 -8.05 0.43 -14.45
C GLN A 230 -6.62 0.50 -13.91
N ILE A 231 -6.16 -0.51 -13.16
CA ILE A 231 -4.78 -0.57 -12.62
C ILE A 231 -3.74 -0.49 -13.74
N ILE A 232 -3.96 -1.21 -14.85
CA ILE A 232 -3.07 -1.18 -16.02
C ILE A 232 -3.05 0.22 -16.66
N ALA A 233 -4.22 0.86 -16.80
CA ALA A 233 -4.31 2.22 -17.33
C ALA A 233 -3.65 3.25 -16.40
N ASP A 234 -3.84 3.11 -15.10
CA ASP A 234 -3.21 3.94 -14.05
C ASP A 234 -1.69 3.80 -14.11
N ALA A 235 -1.16 2.58 -14.20
CA ALA A 235 0.27 2.33 -14.35
C ALA A 235 0.85 2.96 -15.63
N ALA A 236 0.14 2.83 -16.76
CA ALA A 236 0.56 3.47 -18.01
C ALA A 236 0.55 5.00 -17.92
N LEU A 237 -0.45 5.58 -17.25
CA LEU A 237 -0.55 7.02 -17.05
C LEU A 237 0.56 7.54 -16.13
N ALA A 238 0.86 6.81 -15.05
CA ALA A 238 1.96 7.15 -14.13
C ALA A 238 3.33 7.12 -14.83
N GLN A 239 3.57 6.12 -15.70
CA GLN A 239 4.79 6.06 -16.52
C GLN A 239 4.88 7.20 -17.53
N ALA A 240 3.76 7.62 -18.12
CA ALA A 240 3.72 8.73 -19.08
C ALA A 240 3.92 10.11 -18.41
N PHE A 241 3.53 10.25 -17.14
CA PHE A 241 3.58 11.51 -16.39
C PHE A 241 4.21 11.35 -14.98
N PRO A 242 5.52 11.03 -14.87
CA PRO A 242 6.16 10.75 -13.59
C PRO A 242 6.26 11.96 -12.64
N ASN A 243 6.00 13.19 -13.12
CA ASN A 243 6.20 14.43 -12.37
C ASN A 243 4.90 15.12 -11.88
N SER A 244 3.73 14.48 -11.98
CA SER A 244 2.45 15.11 -11.57
C SER A 244 2.19 15.11 -10.05
N HIS A 245 3.07 14.54 -9.22
CA HIS A 245 2.83 14.36 -7.78
C HIS A 245 3.75 15.15 -6.83
N SER A 246 4.62 16.05 -7.34
CA SER A 246 5.48 16.89 -6.48
C SER A 246 4.86 18.23 -6.06
N THR A 247 3.58 18.47 -6.30
CA THR A 247 2.91 19.73 -5.93
C THR A 247 1.67 19.50 -5.08
N GLU A 248 1.85 19.18 -3.80
CA GLU A 248 0.94 19.62 -2.73
C GLU A 248 1.62 19.44 -1.37
N GLY A 249 2.06 20.55 -0.78
CA GLY A 249 2.78 20.57 0.50
C GLY A 249 3.67 21.81 0.66
N GLY A 250 3.09 22.99 0.43
CA GLY A 250 3.66 24.29 0.82
C GLY A 250 2.87 24.90 1.96
#